data_AF-A0A2H9U2P5-F1
#
_entry.id   AF-A0A2H9U2P5-F1
#
_cell.length_a   1.000
_cell.length_b   1.000
_cell.length_c   1.000
_cell.angle_alpha   90.00
_cell.angle_beta   90.00
_cell.angle_gamma   90.00
#
_symmetry.space_group_name_H-M   'P 1'
#
loop_
_entity.id
_entity.type
_entity.pdbx_description
1 polymer ?
#
loop_
_entity_poly.entity_id
_entity_poly.type
_entity_poly.pdbx_seq_one_letter_code
_entity_poly.pdbx_strand_id
1 'polypeptide(L)' 'GNPQQNAYIERFNRTVRYDWLAHHLFGTLEELQEFATQWLWVYNHERPNMALDGYTPKQHLAKAA' A
#
# COMPACT_ATOMS: atom_id res chain seq x y z
N GLY A 1 1.78 -18.22 13.40
CA GLY A 1 2.12 -17.13 12.47
C GLY A 1 3.61 -16.88 12.54
N ASN A 2 4.24 -16.47 11.43
CA ASN A 2 5.64 -16.07 11.41
C ASN A 2 5.74 -14.56 11.73
N PRO A 3 6.27 -14.16 12.90
CA PRO A 3 6.32 -12.76 13.32
C PRO A 3 7.03 -11.84 12.30
N GLN A 4 8.02 -12.38 11.58
CA GLN A 4 8.79 -11.63 10.60
C GLN A 4 7.96 -11.29 9.35
N GLN A 5 7.06 -12.19 8.94
CA GLN A 5 6.14 -11.95 7.83
C GLN A 5 5.03 -10.96 8.22
N ASN A 6 4.59 -10.99 9.48
CA ASN A 6 3.59 -10.05 9.99
C ASN A 6 4.07 -8.60 9.96
N ALA A 7 5.36 -8.35 10.22
CA ALA A 7 5.93 -7.00 10.23
C ALA A 7 5.74 -6.25 8.89
N TYR A 8 5.85 -6.94 7.74
CA TYR A 8 5.63 -6.33 6.43
C TYR A 8 4.17 -5.95 6.21
N ILE A 9 3.24 -6.84 6.59
CA ILE A 9 1.80 -6.61 6.50
C ILE A 9 1.38 -5.48 7.45
N GLU A 10 1.91 -5.45 8.67
CA GLU A 10 1.65 -4.40 9.65
C GLU A 10 2.13 -3.03 9.16
N ARG A 11 3.31 -2.96 8.54
CA ARG A 11 3.82 -1.71 7.94
C ARG A 11 2.95 -1.24 6.77
N PHE A 12 2.50 -2.16 5.91
CA PHE A 12 1.56 -1.85 4.85
C PHE A 12 0.23 -1.32 5.41
N ASN A 13 -0.39 -2.03 6.34
CA ASN A 13 -1.65 -1.63 6.98
C ASN A 13 -1.55 -0.28 7.68
N ARG A 14 -0.41 0.01 8.30
CA ARG A 14 -0.14 1.33 8.90
C ARG A 14 -0.15 2.42 7.84
N THR A 15 0.49 2.19 6.69
CA THR A 15 0.53 3.15 5.58
C THR A 15 -0.87 3.39 5.01
N VAL A 16 -1.62 2.31 4.76
CA VAL A 16 -3.04 2.38 4.33
C VAL A 16 -3.87 3.22 5.30
N ARG A 17 -3.69 3.01 6.61
CA ARG A 17 -4.48 3.70 7.62
C ARG A 17 -4.15 5.19 7.71
N TYR A 18 -2.87 5.55 7.72
CA TYR A 18 -2.45 6.94 7.90
C TYR A 18 -2.48 7.75 6.59
N ASP A 19 -2.07 7.18 5.46
CA ASP A 19 -2.03 7.94 4.20
C ASP A 19 -3.45 8.07 3.60
N TRP A 20 -4.33 7.11 3.88
CA TRP A 20 -5.66 7.03 3.25
C TRP A 20 -6.83 6.99 4.23
N LEU A 21 -7.04 5.88 4.96
CA LEU A 21 -8.33 5.66 5.67
C LEU A 21 -8.65 6.72 6.73
N ALA A 22 -7.63 7.38 7.32
CA ALA A 22 -7.83 8.41 8.31
C ALA A 22 -8.33 9.75 7.73
N HIS A 23 -8.21 9.97 6.42
CA HIS A 23 -8.49 11.26 5.78
C HIS A 23 -9.79 11.32 4.98
N HIS A 24 -10.44 10.16 4.76
CA HIS A 24 -11.60 10.06 3.87
C HIS A 24 -12.79 9.42 4.59
N LEU A 25 -13.96 10.00 4.40
CA LEU A 25 -15.25 9.42 4.76
C LEU A 25 -15.93 8.95 3.48
N PHE A 26 -16.32 7.68 3.44
CA PHE A 26 -17.01 7.09 2.30
C PHE A 26 -18.51 7.01 2.60
N GLY A 27 -19.33 7.42 1.64
CA GLY A 27 -20.79 7.33 1.74
C GLY A 27 -21.31 5.96 1.34
N THR A 28 -20.57 5.22 0.50
CA THR A 28 -20.95 3.90 0.02
C THR A 28 -19.78 2.91 -0.02
N LEU A 29 -20.11 1.62 -0.11
CA LEU A 29 -19.10 0.57 -0.31
C LEU A 29 -18.44 0.68 -1.69
N GLU A 30 -19.18 1.12 -2.70
CA GLU A 30 -18.68 1.27 -4.08
C GLU A 30 -17.62 2.37 -4.15
N GLU A 31 -17.87 3.53 -3.55
CA GLU A 31 -16.88 4.61 -3.42
C GLU A 31 -15.60 4.14 -2.71
N LEU A 32 -15.75 3.35 -1.62
CA LEU A 32 -14.63 2.79 -0.90
C LEU A 32 -13.81 1.83 -1.77
N GLN A 33 -14.46 0.99 -2.58
CA GLN A 33 -13.80 0.04 -3.47
C GLN A 33 -13.07 0.70 -4.63
N GLU A 34 -13.69 1.70 -5.26
CA GLU A 34 -13.06 2.49 -6.33
C GLU A 34 -11.81 3.19 -5.82
N PHE A 35 -11.93 3.88 -4.68
CA PHE A 35 -10.79 4.58 -4.09
C PHE A 35 -9.70 3.59 -3.68
N ALA A 36 -10.05 2.46 -3.05
CA ALA A 36 -9.08 1.43 -2.67
C ALA A 36 -8.28 0.94 -3.89
N THR A 37 -8.96 0.73 -5.02
CA THR A 37 -8.36 0.26 -6.27
C THR A 37 -7.37 1.28 -6.83
N GLN A 38 -7.78 2.55 -6.88
CA GLN A 38 -6.93 3.65 -7.33
C GLN A 38 -5.71 3.82 -6.42
N TRP A 39 -5.91 3.81 -5.10
CA TRP A 39 -4.84 3.97 -4.14
C TRP A 39 -3.84 2.82 -4.20
N LEU A 40 -4.31 1.57 -4.32
CA LEU A 40 -3.45 0.40 -4.50
C LEU A 40 -2.59 0.51 -5.77
N TRP A 41 -3.15 1.08 -6.84
CA TRP A 41 -2.37 1.33 -8.05
C TRP A 41 -1.24 2.32 -7.79
N VAL A 42 -1.54 3.47 -7.18
CA VAL A 42 -0.54 4.51 -6.83
C VAL A 42 0.53 3.95 -5.90
N TYR A 43 0.13 3.25 -4.83
CA TYR A 43 1.07 2.65 -3.88
C TYR A 43 2.05 1.68 -4.56
N ASN A 44 1.55 0.85 -5.48
CA ASN A 44 2.38 -0.16 -6.14
C ASN A 44 3.23 0.38 -7.29
N HIS A 45 2.77 1.43 -7.98
CA HIS A 45 3.37 1.88 -9.24
C HIS A 45 4.11 3.21 -9.13
N GLU A 46 3.72 4.09 -8.20
CA GLU A 46 4.21 5.46 -8.15
C GLU A 46 4.91 5.80 -6.84
N ARG A 47 4.50 5.19 -5.71
CA ARG A 47 5.06 5.51 -4.39
C ARG A 47 6.45 4.89 -4.19
N PRO A 48 7.52 5.70 -4.03
CA PRO A 48 8.84 5.20 -3.66
C PRO A 48 8.82 4.59 -2.25
N ASN A 49 9.47 3.44 -2.07
CA ASN A 49 9.58 2.80 -0.75
C ASN A 49 11.04 2.77 -0.29
N MET A 50 11.34 3.49 0.79
CA MET A 50 12.70 3.57 1.33
C MET A 50 13.26 2.23 1.82
N ALA A 51 12.42 1.26 2.18
CA ALA A 51 12.92 -0.09 2.50
C ALA A 51 13.24 -0.93 1.26
N LEU A 52 12.85 -0.44 0.08
CA LEU A 52 13.15 -1.02 -1.23
C LEU A 52 14.11 -0.09 -1.99
N ASP A 53 15.05 0.57 -1.30
CA ASP A 53 16.03 1.50 -1.90
C ASP A 53 15.41 2.63 -2.73
N GLY A 54 14.18 3.06 -2.38
CA GLY A 54 13.47 4.10 -3.11
C GLY A 54 12.74 3.61 -4.37
N TYR A 55 12.76 2.30 -4.67
CA TYR A 55 11.94 1.74 -5.74
C TYR A 55 10.48 1.64 -5.32
N THR A 56 9.60 1.69 -6.33
CA THR A 56 8.20 1.30 -6.13
C THR A 56 8.11 -0.21 -5.94
N PRO A 57 7.07 -0.72 -5.25
CA PRO A 57 6.89 -2.16 -5.08
C PRO A 57 6.98 -2.95 -6.40
N LYS A 58 6.40 -2.42 -7.48
CA LYS A 58 6.45 -3.07 -8.80
C LYS A 58 7.85 -3.06 -9.41
N GLN A 59 8.60 -1.96 -9.29
CA GLN A 59 9.98 -1.89 -9.76
C GLN A 59 10.88 -2.88 -9.01
N HIS A 60 10.71 -2.98 -7.70
CA HIS A 60 11.46 -3.93 -6.89
C HIS A 60 11.14 -5.38 -7.26
N LEU A 61 9.85 -5.71 -7.47
CA LEU A 61 9.42 -7.03 -7.91
C LEU A 61 10.04 -7.41 -9.27
N ALA A 62 10.05 -6.48 -10.23
CA ALA A 62 10.63 -6.72 -11.55
C ALA A 62 12.15 -6.92 -11.51
N LYS A 63 12.85 -6.39 -10.50
CA LYS A 63 14.28 -6.59 -10.27
C LYS A 63 14.63 -7.90 -9.56
N ALA A 64 13.68 -8.44 -8.80
CA ALA A 64 13.85 -9.70 -8.08
C ALA A 64 13.55 -10.94 -8.95
N ALA A 65 13.02 -10.73 -10.16
CA ALA A 65 12.80 -11.74 -11.18
C ALA A 65 14.04 -11.95 -12.05
#